data_AF-A0A7C3K9Q6-F1
#
_entry.id   AF-A0A7C3K9Q6-F1
#
_cell.length_a   1.000
_cell.length_b   1.000
_cell.length_c   1.000
_cell.angle_alpha   90.00
_cell.angle_beta   90.00
_cell.angle_gamma   90.00
#
_symmetry.space_group_name_H-M   'P 1'
#
loop_
_entity.id
_entity.type
_entity.pdbx_description
1 polymer ?
#
loop_
_entity_poly.entity_id
_entity_poly.type
_entity_poly.pdbx_seq_one_letter_code
_entity_poly.pdbx_strand_id
1 'polypeptide(L)'
;MVEFLRYPQIVPVLNEHGIVEAGDDARRTFTLTSPDAACVHFRATPGPDDPAGSIRVPLQRLTSIPEEVLLRLHVGDVALIPVGTWRSILDAAAFALAKDEKWLTVDAEASMHQNSRDPLAVTPKSRHIIGVLLGGLIESGADGADHELHLLSLTSPLVLRLSPGGRIDVWCPTAAIAERVASVVNAA
;
A
#
# COMPACT_ATOMS: atom_id res chain seq x y z
N MET A 1 -10.47 13.53 1.10
CA MET A 1 -9.47 14.47 0.56
C MET A 1 -8.19 13.69 0.39
N VAL A 2 -7.44 14.00 -0.67
CA VAL A 2 -6.16 13.42 -0.99
C VAL A 2 -5.19 14.59 -1.12
N GLU A 3 -4.03 14.49 -0.48
CA GLU A 3 -3.04 15.58 -0.40
C GLU A 3 -1.64 14.98 -0.23
N PHE A 4 -0.63 15.57 -0.83
CA PHE A 4 0.75 15.18 -0.59
C PHE A 4 1.29 15.78 0.70
N LEU A 5 1.71 14.91 1.62
CA LEU A 5 2.37 15.28 2.86
C LEU A 5 3.88 15.35 2.63
N ARG A 6 4.59 16.19 3.41
CA ARG A 6 6.06 16.13 3.37
C ARG A 6 6.55 14.97 4.22
N TYR A 7 7.45 14.18 3.67
CA TYR A 7 7.98 13.02 4.39
C TYR A 7 8.47 13.31 5.83
N PRO A 8 9.28 14.37 6.09
CA PRO A 8 9.77 14.64 7.44
C PRO A 8 8.66 14.91 8.47
N GLN A 9 7.46 15.31 8.03
CA GLN A 9 6.34 15.60 8.92
C GLN A 9 5.63 14.34 9.39
N ILE A 10 5.64 13.27 8.59
CA ILE A 10 4.93 12.03 8.94
C ILE A 10 5.80 11.05 9.72
N VAL A 11 7.13 11.14 9.59
CA VAL A 11 8.07 10.21 10.26
C VAL A 11 7.84 10.13 11.77
N PRO A 12 7.64 11.23 12.52
CA PRO A 12 7.33 11.14 13.95
C PRO A 12 6.07 10.33 14.23
N VAL A 13 5.00 10.53 13.45
CA VAL A 13 3.72 9.82 13.59
C VAL A 13 3.88 8.32 13.30
N LEU A 14 4.66 7.96 12.28
CA LEU A 14 4.97 6.56 11.97
C LEU A 14 5.75 5.90 13.11
N ASN A 15 6.76 6.58 13.64
CA ASN A 15 7.60 6.08 14.73
C ASN A 15 6.82 5.89 16.03
N GLU A 16 5.84 6.75 16.34
CA GLU A 16 4.92 6.59 17.48
C GLU A 16 4.13 5.26 17.43
N HIS A 17 3.90 4.75 16.21
CA HIS A 17 3.26 3.47 15.96
C HIS A 17 4.25 2.33 15.67
N GLY A 18 5.54 2.54 15.92
CA GLY A 18 6.58 1.53 15.68
C GLY A 18 6.74 1.16 14.20
N ILE A 19 6.29 2.02 13.27
CA ILE A 19 6.54 1.89 11.84
C ILE A 19 7.85 2.58 11.54
N VAL A 20 8.83 1.84 11.03
CA VAL A 20 10.16 2.36 10.70
C VAL A 20 10.52 2.09 9.25
N GLU A 21 11.32 2.98 8.68
CA GLU A 21 11.94 2.80 7.38
C GLU A 21 13.03 1.72 7.48
N ALA A 22 13.00 0.75 6.56
CA ALA A 22 13.94 -0.38 6.47
C ALA A 22 14.71 -0.41 5.13
N GLY A 23 14.44 0.56 4.26
CA GLY A 23 15.02 0.67 2.92
C GLY A 23 16.32 1.49 2.87
N ASP A 24 16.79 1.74 1.65
CA ASP A 24 17.90 2.65 1.38
C ASP A 24 17.38 3.99 0.80
N ASP A 25 18.28 4.95 0.57
CA ASP A 25 17.92 6.27 0.02
C ASP A 25 17.26 6.20 -1.37
N ALA A 26 17.48 5.12 -2.13
CA ALA A 26 16.89 4.92 -3.45
C ALA A 26 15.54 4.20 -3.39
N ARG A 27 15.27 3.42 -2.34
CA ARG A 27 14.05 2.62 -2.18
C ARG A 27 13.53 2.67 -0.76
N ARG A 28 12.39 3.33 -0.58
CA ARG A 28 11.74 3.44 0.73
C ARG A 28 10.85 2.26 1.02
N THR A 29 11.26 1.43 1.97
CA THR A 29 10.44 0.34 2.49
C THR A 29 10.19 0.53 3.98
N PHE A 30 9.09 -0.04 4.47
CA PHE A 30 8.65 0.14 5.86
C PHE A 30 8.34 -1.21 6.51
N THR A 31 8.58 -1.29 7.82
CA THR A 31 8.27 -2.47 8.66
C THR A 31 7.77 -2.02 10.04
N LEU A 32 7.22 -2.97 10.80
CA LEU A 32 6.95 -2.80 12.22
C LEU A 32 8.16 -3.22 13.06
N THR A 33 8.43 -2.51 14.16
CA THR A 33 9.49 -2.84 15.12
C THR A 33 9.02 -3.77 16.25
N SER A 34 7.71 -4.00 16.38
CA SER A 34 7.16 -4.87 17.41
C SER A 34 7.71 -6.29 17.28
N PRO A 35 8.22 -6.92 18.36
CA PRO A 35 8.65 -8.30 18.33
C PRO A 35 7.48 -9.29 18.12
N ASP A 36 6.26 -8.85 18.47
CA ASP A 36 5.03 -9.64 18.29
C ASP A 36 4.41 -9.43 16.89
N ALA A 37 5.06 -8.63 16.03
CA ALA A 37 4.56 -8.36 14.70
C ALA A 37 4.43 -9.65 13.88
N ALA A 38 3.29 -9.79 13.21
CA ALA A 38 3.00 -10.91 12.34
C ALA A 38 2.66 -10.40 10.93
N CYS A 39 3.07 -11.14 9.90
CA CYS A 39 2.81 -10.78 8.51
C CYS A 39 1.84 -11.76 7.86
N VAL A 40 0.85 -11.22 7.14
CA VAL A 40 -0.05 -11.99 6.28
C VAL A 40 0.36 -11.78 4.83
N HIS A 41 0.53 -12.87 4.11
CA HIS A 41 1.01 -12.88 2.74
C HIS A 41 -0.14 -13.27 1.79
N PHE A 42 -0.61 -12.33 0.98
CA PHE A 42 -1.56 -12.61 -0.12
C PHE A 42 -0.79 -12.74 -1.44
N ARG A 43 -1.15 -13.75 -2.25
CA ARG A 43 -0.46 -14.05 -3.51
C ARG A 43 -1.46 -14.43 -4.61
N ALA A 44 -1.32 -13.80 -5.77
CA ALA A 44 -2.06 -14.14 -6.98
C ALA A 44 -1.48 -15.38 -7.68
N THR A 45 -0.15 -15.47 -7.75
CA THR A 45 0.57 -16.56 -8.39
C THR A 45 1.60 -17.15 -7.43
N PRO A 46 1.88 -18.47 -7.52
CA PRO A 46 2.95 -19.10 -6.75
C PRO A 46 4.33 -18.64 -7.21
N GLY A 47 5.11 -18.11 -6.28
CA GLY A 47 6.54 -17.86 -6.42
C GLY A 47 7.37 -18.93 -5.71
N PRO A 48 8.60 -19.21 -6.17
CA PRO A 48 9.49 -20.18 -5.54
C PRO A 48 9.89 -19.78 -4.10
N ASP A 49 9.89 -18.48 -3.81
CA ASP A 49 10.25 -17.90 -2.51
C ASP A 49 9.03 -17.45 -1.68
N ASP A 50 7.84 -17.96 -2.01
CA ASP A 50 6.63 -17.61 -1.25
C ASP A 50 6.73 -18.14 0.19
N PRO A 51 6.50 -17.28 1.21
CA PRO A 51 6.46 -17.71 2.60
C PRO A 51 5.41 -18.80 2.81
N ALA A 52 5.72 -19.75 3.70
CA ALA A 52 4.76 -20.76 4.12
C ALA A 52 3.52 -20.10 4.73
N GLY A 53 2.33 -20.62 4.40
CA GLY A 53 1.06 -20.02 4.85
C GLY A 53 0.55 -18.84 4.01
N SER A 54 1.19 -18.55 2.86
CA SER A 54 0.67 -17.56 1.91
C SER A 54 -0.75 -17.91 1.44
N ILE A 55 -1.65 -16.93 1.49
CA ILE A 55 -3.05 -17.07 1.10
C ILE A 55 -3.19 -16.76 -0.39
N ARG A 56 -3.77 -17.73 -1.12
CA ARG A 56 -4.02 -17.60 -2.56
C ARG A 56 -5.28 -16.81 -2.82
N VAL A 57 -5.19 -15.85 -3.72
CA VAL A 57 -6.31 -15.01 -4.15
C VAL A 57 -6.27 -14.80 -5.66
N PRO A 58 -7.39 -14.64 -6.35
CA PRO A 58 -7.37 -14.19 -7.74
C PRO A 58 -6.65 -12.86 -7.90
N LEU A 59 -5.94 -12.65 -9.02
CA LEU A 59 -5.22 -11.40 -9.31
C LEU A 59 -6.14 -10.17 -9.18
N GLN A 60 -7.37 -10.29 -9.66
CA GLN A 60 -8.39 -9.24 -9.59
C GLN A 60 -8.82 -8.90 -8.16
N ARG A 61 -8.67 -9.82 -7.19
CA ARG A 61 -9.01 -9.58 -5.79
C ARG A 61 -7.94 -8.76 -5.07
N LEU A 62 -6.71 -8.69 -5.59
CA LEU A 62 -5.63 -7.92 -4.94
C LEU A 62 -5.98 -6.43 -4.83
N THR A 63 -6.70 -5.85 -5.80
CA THR A 63 -7.08 -4.43 -5.77
C THR A 63 -8.06 -4.10 -4.63
N SER A 64 -8.88 -5.07 -4.20
CA SER A 64 -9.84 -4.90 -3.10
C SER A 64 -9.28 -5.13 -1.70
N ILE A 65 -8.23 -5.96 -1.57
CA ILE A 65 -7.69 -6.36 -0.26
C ILE A 65 -7.26 -5.18 0.62
N PRO A 66 -6.54 -4.16 0.12
CA PRO A 66 -6.11 -3.05 0.96
C PRO A 66 -7.30 -2.34 1.62
N GLU A 67 -8.34 -2.04 0.85
CA GLU A 67 -9.52 -1.35 1.36
C GLU A 67 -10.31 -2.23 2.35
N GLU A 68 -10.46 -3.51 2.08
CA GLU A 68 -11.12 -4.45 2.98
C GLU A 68 -10.37 -4.62 4.31
N VAL A 69 -9.02 -4.67 4.28
CA VAL A 69 -8.18 -4.70 5.48
C VAL A 69 -8.38 -3.43 6.31
N LEU A 70 -8.31 -2.25 5.68
CA LEU A 70 -8.51 -0.97 6.35
C LEU A 70 -9.91 -0.85 6.97
N LEU A 71 -10.93 -1.34 6.27
CA LEU A 71 -12.30 -1.38 6.77
C LEU A 71 -12.43 -2.34 7.96
N ARG A 72 -11.94 -3.57 7.83
CA ARG A 72 -12.06 -4.62 8.85
C ARG A 72 -11.36 -4.27 10.15
N LEU A 73 -10.24 -3.56 10.04
CA LEU A 73 -9.45 -3.08 11.18
C LEU A 73 -9.87 -1.69 11.67
N HIS A 74 -10.87 -1.05 11.05
CA HIS A 74 -11.32 0.31 11.37
C HIS A 74 -10.17 1.32 11.37
N VAL A 75 -9.21 1.15 10.47
CA VAL A 75 -8.10 2.10 10.30
C VAL A 75 -8.69 3.43 9.84
N GLY A 76 -8.12 4.55 10.27
CA GLY A 76 -8.52 5.88 9.83
C GLY A 76 -7.80 6.29 8.55
N ASP A 77 -7.01 7.36 8.66
CA ASP A 77 -6.19 7.89 7.59
C ASP A 77 -4.93 7.05 7.39
N VAL A 78 -4.49 6.98 6.14
CA VAL A 78 -3.30 6.23 5.73
C VAL A 78 -2.42 7.09 4.82
N ALA A 79 -1.13 6.82 4.83
CA ALA A 79 -0.15 7.38 3.91
C ALA A 79 0.22 6.34 2.86
N LEU A 80 0.04 6.67 1.59
CA LEU A 80 0.51 5.87 0.46
C LEU A 80 1.86 6.42 0.00
N ILE A 81 2.89 5.59 -0.05
CA ILE A 81 4.28 5.98 -0.34
C ILE A 81 4.84 5.07 -1.43
N PRO A 82 5.40 5.60 -2.53
CA PRO A 82 6.08 4.78 -3.52
C PRO A 82 7.41 4.27 -2.95
N VAL A 83 7.72 3.01 -3.23
CA VAL A 83 9.07 2.47 -2.96
C VAL A 83 10.09 3.16 -3.87
N GLY A 84 9.79 3.20 -5.17
CA GLY A 84 10.53 3.95 -6.20
C GLY A 84 10.20 5.43 -6.17
N THR A 85 9.64 5.99 -7.24
CA THR A 85 9.19 7.40 -7.28
C THR A 85 7.74 7.47 -7.75
N TRP A 86 7.07 8.59 -7.48
CA TRP A 86 5.72 8.79 -8.03
C TRP A 86 5.70 8.73 -9.55
N ARG A 87 6.72 9.21 -10.25
CA ARG A 87 6.82 9.12 -11.72
C ARG A 87 6.63 7.69 -12.20
N SER A 88 7.37 6.73 -11.62
CA SER A 88 7.27 5.31 -11.98
C SER A 88 5.85 4.77 -11.80
N ILE A 89 5.18 5.15 -10.71
CA ILE A 89 3.80 4.73 -10.41
C ILE A 89 2.81 5.37 -11.38
N LEU A 90 2.89 6.68 -11.56
CA LEU A 90 1.95 7.47 -12.35
C LEU A 90 2.06 7.15 -13.85
N ASP A 91 3.28 6.99 -14.37
CA ASP A 91 3.50 6.61 -15.77
C ASP A 91 2.90 5.23 -16.08
N ALA A 92 3.10 4.26 -15.18
CA ALA A 92 2.56 2.91 -15.34
C ALA A 92 1.03 2.87 -15.19
N ALA A 93 0.47 3.60 -14.22
CA ALA A 93 -0.97 3.63 -13.97
C ALA A 93 -1.74 4.67 -14.81
N ALA A 94 -1.07 5.42 -15.70
CA ALA A 94 -1.62 6.61 -16.36
C ALA A 94 -2.98 6.38 -17.03
N PHE A 95 -3.17 5.25 -17.73
CA PHE A 95 -4.43 4.95 -18.43
C PHE A 95 -5.60 4.68 -17.48
N ALA A 96 -5.35 4.04 -16.35
CA ALA A 96 -6.37 3.81 -15.32
C ALA A 96 -6.72 5.13 -14.63
N LEU A 97 -5.71 5.93 -14.29
CA LEU A 97 -5.88 7.22 -13.61
C LEU A 97 -6.60 8.26 -14.47
N ALA A 98 -6.36 8.28 -15.78
CA ALA A 98 -7.05 9.18 -16.71
C ALA A 98 -8.57 8.97 -16.79
N LYS A 99 -9.06 7.82 -16.31
CA LYS A 99 -10.49 7.48 -16.28
C LYS A 99 -11.14 7.74 -14.92
N ASP A 100 -10.36 8.04 -13.89
CA ASP A 100 -10.88 8.23 -12.54
C ASP A 100 -11.09 9.72 -12.24
N GLU A 101 -12.35 10.14 -12.20
CA GLU A 101 -12.72 11.55 -11.98
C GLU A 101 -12.17 12.12 -10.67
N LYS A 102 -12.02 11.29 -9.63
CA LYS A 102 -11.52 11.73 -8.33
C LYS A 102 -10.00 11.91 -8.37
N TRP A 103 -9.26 11.08 -9.08
CA TRP A 103 -7.85 11.27 -9.35
C TRP A 103 -7.59 12.57 -10.12
N LEU A 104 -8.41 12.87 -11.13
CA LEU A 104 -8.26 14.11 -11.93
C LEU A 104 -8.29 15.38 -11.07
N THR A 105 -8.92 15.34 -9.88
CA THR A 105 -8.91 16.48 -8.94
C THR A 105 -7.55 16.73 -8.28
N VAL A 106 -6.67 15.73 -8.23
CA VAL A 106 -5.32 15.80 -7.61
C VAL A 106 -4.18 15.59 -8.60
N ASP A 107 -4.48 15.32 -9.88
CA ASP A 107 -3.48 15.02 -10.91
C ASP A 107 -2.43 16.12 -11.11
N ALA A 108 -2.87 17.39 -11.04
CA ALA A 108 -1.98 18.55 -11.13
C ALA A 108 -0.98 18.61 -9.96
N GLU A 109 -1.43 18.29 -8.75
CA GLU A 109 -0.57 18.22 -7.56
C GLU A 109 0.37 17.01 -7.66
N ALA A 110 -0.15 15.84 -8.02
CA ALA A 110 0.64 14.63 -8.21
C ALA A 110 1.78 14.82 -9.23
N SER A 111 1.53 15.59 -10.29
CA SER A 111 2.54 15.96 -11.29
C SER A 111 3.72 16.74 -10.70
N MET A 112 3.50 17.56 -9.67
CA MET A 112 4.57 18.28 -8.96
C MET A 112 5.42 17.36 -8.08
N HIS A 113 4.87 16.24 -7.61
CA HIS A 113 5.54 15.28 -6.74
C HIS A 113 6.15 14.08 -7.47
N GLN A 114 6.11 14.04 -8.81
CA GLN A 114 6.60 12.92 -9.63
C GLN A 114 8.03 12.46 -9.29
N ASN A 115 8.94 13.38 -8.99
CA ASN A 115 10.33 13.05 -8.67
C ASN A 115 10.58 12.77 -7.19
N SER A 116 9.56 12.90 -6.35
CA SER A 116 9.67 12.67 -4.91
C SER A 116 9.09 11.32 -4.51
N ARG A 117 9.23 11.04 -3.22
CA ARG A 117 8.61 9.91 -2.50
C ARG A 117 7.70 10.43 -1.40
N ASP A 118 7.18 11.64 -1.59
CA ASP A 118 6.34 12.28 -0.58
C ASP A 118 5.05 11.48 -0.43
N PRO A 119 4.61 11.21 0.81
CA PRO A 119 3.40 10.44 1.04
C PRO A 119 2.15 11.11 0.48
N LEU A 120 1.27 10.31 -0.13
CA LEU A 120 -0.08 10.70 -0.46
C LEU A 120 -1.01 10.34 0.70
N ALA A 121 -1.56 11.32 1.39
CA ALA A 121 -2.57 11.10 2.42
C ALA A 121 -3.87 10.61 1.80
N VAL A 122 -4.40 9.51 2.31
CA VAL A 122 -5.67 8.93 1.86
C VAL A 122 -6.60 8.77 3.06
N THR A 123 -7.67 9.57 3.04
CA THR A 123 -8.77 9.49 4.00
C THR A 123 -9.75 8.37 3.65
N PRO A 124 -10.62 7.90 4.57
CA PRO A 124 -11.68 6.93 4.29
C PRO A 124 -12.53 7.27 3.06
N LYS A 125 -12.81 8.55 2.82
CA LYS A 125 -13.62 9.03 1.68
C LYS A 125 -12.94 8.85 0.32
N SER A 126 -11.62 8.61 0.32
CA SER A 126 -10.78 8.58 -0.88
C SER A 126 -10.09 7.24 -1.09
N ARG A 127 -10.41 6.19 -0.32
CA ARG A 127 -9.71 4.88 -0.36
C ARG A 127 -9.73 4.16 -1.70
N HIS A 128 -10.80 4.31 -2.48
CA HIS A 128 -10.89 3.77 -3.84
C HIS A 128 -9.64 4.05 -4.69
N ILE A 129 -8.92 5.16 -4.46
CA ILE A 129 -7.72 5.50 -5.21
C ILE A 129 -6.60 4.46 -5.07
N ILE A 130 -6.55 3.76 -3.95
CA ILE A 130 -5.58 2.67 -3.70
C ILE A 130 -5.84 1.54 -4.70
N GLY A 131 -7.10 1.16 -4.89
CA GLY A 131 -7.51 0.15 -5.84
C GLY A 131 -7.32 0.58 -7.28
N VAL A 132 -7.56 1.85 -7.62
CA VAL A 132 -7.31 2.41 -8.95
C VAL A 132 -5.83 2.37 -9.30
N LEU A 133 -4.96 2.84 -8.39
CA LEU A 133 -3.51 2.81 -8.59
C LEU A 133 -3.01 1.38 -8.73
N LEU A 134 -3.32 0.51 -7.76
CA LEU A 134 -2.87 -0.88 -7.80
C LEU A 134 -3.42 -1.62 -9.03
N GLY A 135 -4.68 -1.38 -9.41
CA GLY A 135 -5.29 -1.92 -10.61
C GLY A 135 -4.57 -1.48 -11.88
N GLY A 136 -4.29 -0.18 -12.03
CA GLY A 136 -3.53 0.35 -13.18
C GLY A 136 -2.11 -0.22 -13.26
N LEU A 137 -1.43 -0.39 -12.13
CA LEU A 137 -0.11 -1.02 -12.08
C LEU A 137 -0.16 -2.51 -12.49
N ILE A 138 -1.17 -3.25 -12.02
CA ILE A 138 -1.37 -4.65 -12.43
C ILE A 138 -1.68 -4.74 -13.93
N GLU A 139 -2.58 -3.90 -14.44
CA GLU A 139 -3.01 -3.90 -15.85
C GLU A 139 -1.89 -3.51 -16.82
N SER A 140 -0.99 -2.63 -16.41
CA SER A 140 0.20 -2.27 -17.19
C SER A 140 1.27 -3.35 -17.22
N GLY A 141 1.14 -4.40 -16.40
CA GLY A 141 2.18 -5.41 -16.22
C GLY A 141 3.43 -4.86 -15.52
N ALA A 142 3.28 -3.74 -14.81
CA ALA A 142 4.37 -3.14 -14.05
C ALA A 142 4.82 -4.12 -12.96
N ASP A 143 6.11 -4.44 -12.97
CA ASP A 143 6.73 -5.34 -12.01
C ASP A 143 8.03 -4.73 -11.48
N GLY A 144 8.51 -5.26 -10.36
CA GLY A 144 9.72 -4.79 -9.69
C GLY A 144 9.47 -3.72 -8.63
N ALA A 145 10.50 -3.49 -7.81
CA ALA A 145 10.43 -2.67 -6.62
C ALA A 145 10.03 -1.20 -6.89
N ASP A 146 10.36 -0.66 -8.07
CA ASP A 146 10.09 0.75 -8.37
C ASP A 146 8.59 1.04 -8.60
N HIS A 147 7.79 -0.01 -8.83
CA HIS A 147 6.34 0.06 -8.99
C HIS A 147 5.56 -0.34 -7.74
N GLU A 148 6.25 -0.62 -6.63
CA GLU A 148 5.61 -1.01 -5.38
C GLU A 148 5.16 0.22 -4.58
N LEU A 149 4.09 0.03 -3.80
CA LEU A 149 3.54 1.02 -2.90
C LEU A 149 3.53 0.48 -1.48
N HIS A 150 3.92 1.31 -0.51
CA HIS A 150 3.62 1.09 0.89
C HIS A 150 2.38 1.88 1.29
N LEU A 151 1.50 1.23 2.03
CA LEU A 151 0.36 1.88 2.67
C LEU A 151 0.53 1.75 4.18
N LEU A 152 0.70 2.89 4.84
CA LEU A 152 1.02 3.01 6.25
C LEU A 152 -0.15 3.62 6.99
N SER A 153 -0.59 3.00 8.07
CA SER A 153 -1.59 3.65 8.94
C SER A 153 -0.97 4.82 9.70
N LEU A 154 -1.68 5.95 9.74
CA LEU A 154 -1.29 7.12 10.53
C LEU A 154 -1.88 7.11 11.95
N THR A 155 -2.55 6.01 12.33
CA THR A 155 -3.34 5.91 13.56
C THR A 155 -3.13 4.58 14.30
N SER A 156 -2.41 3.63 13.70
CA SER A 156 -2.22 2.30 14.25
C SER A 156 -0.95 1.64 13.68
N PRO A 157 -0.37 0.65 14.37
CA PRO A 157 0.80 -0.10 13.91
C PRO A 157 0.43 -1.09 12.78
N LEU A 158 0.20 -0.58 11.57
CA LEU A 158 -0.17 -1.37 10.39
C LEU A 158 0.59 -0.91 9.16
N VAL A 159 1.24 -1.86 8.48
CA VAL A 159 1.96 -1.64 7.23
C VAL A 159 1.45 -2.61 6.17
N LEU A 160 1.11 -2.12 5.00
CA LEU A 160 0.84 -2.92 3.82
C LEU A 160 1.91 -2.62 2.76
N ARG A 161 2.43 -3.65 2.11
CA ARG A 161 3.21 -3.55 0.88
C ARG A 161 2.38 -4.09 -0.26
N LEU A 162 2.21 -3.28 -1.28
CA LEU A 162 1.42 -3.57 -2.48
C LEU A 162 2.40 -3.79 -3.63
N SER A 163 2.55 -5.03 -4.07
CA SER A 163 3.38 -5.41 -5.20
C SER A 163 2.50 -5.73 -6.41
N PRO A 164 2.55 -4.92 -7.49
CA PRO A 164 1.70 -5.15 -8.66
C PRO A 164 1.99 -6.48 -9.38
N GLY A 165 3.18 -7.08 -9.17
CA GLY A 165 3.52 -8.45 -9.58
C GLY A 165 2.70 -9.57 -8.92
N GLY A 166 1.59 -9.24 -8.23
CA GLY A 166 0.65 -10.24 -7.70
C GLY A 166 0.81 -10.55 -6.22
N ARG A 167 1.34 -9.61 -5.42
CA ARG A 167 1.60 -9.83 -3.98
C ARG A 167 1.10 -8.66 -3.13
N ILE A 168 0.51 -8.99 -1.99
CA ILE A 168 0.32 -8.04 -0.89
C ILE A 168 0.86 -8.67 0.39
N ASP A 169 1.66 -7.91 1.13
CA ASP A 169 2.14 -8.28 2.47
C ASP A 169 1.54 -7.30 3.50
N VAL A 170 1.00 -7.84 4.59
CA VAL A 170 0.33 -7.04 5.64
C VAL A 170 0.98 -7.33 6.99
N TRP A 171 1.79 -6.40 7.48
CA TRP A 171 2.38 -6.48 8.82
C TRP A 171 1.41 -5.89 9.84
N CYS A 172 1.03 -6.73 10.79
CA CYS A 172 0.13 -6.45 11.90
C CYS A 172 0.93 -6.45 13.21
N PRO A 173 0.47 -5.75 14.27
CA PRO A 173 1.24 -5.63 15.51
C PRO A 173 1.24 -6.91 16.35
N THR A 174 0.30 -7.82 16.09
CA THR A 174 0.13 -9.10 16.79
C THR A 174 -0.40 -10.17 15.84
N ALA A 175 -0.17 -11.44 16.17
CA ALA A 175 -0.73 -12.59 15.46
C ALA A 175 -2.27 -12.58 15.43
N ALA A 176 -2.94 -12.18 16.51
CA ALA A 176 -4.40 -12.12 16.55
C ALA A 176 -4.99 -11.11 15.54
N ILE A 177 -4.31 -9.99 15.29
CA ILE A 177 -4.73 -9.04 14.24
C ILE A 177 -4.42 -9.60 12.85
N ALA A 178 -3.28 -10.28 12.68
CA ALA A 178 -2.96 -10.97 11.43
C ALA A 178 -4.00 -12.05 11.08
N GLU A 179 -4.49 -12.84 12.04
CA GLU A 179 -5.57 -13.80 11.82
C GLU A 179 -6.87 -13.13 11.37
N ARG A 180 -7.20 -11.97 11.97
CA ARG A 180 -8.35 -11.17 11.53
C ARG A 180 -8.18 -10.66 10.11
N VAL A 181 -6.98 -10.23 9.72
CA VAL A 181 -6.65 -9.84 8.33
C VAL A 181 -6.75 -11.03 7.38
N ALA A 182 -6.21 -12.19 7.75
CA ALA A 182 -6.30 -13.41 6.94
C ALA A 182 -7.76 -13.82 6.68
N SER A 183 -8.68 -13.53 7.61
CA SER A 183 -10.11 -13.82 7.42
C SER A 183 -10.82 -12.94 6.37
N VAL A 184 -10.22 -11.82 5.95
CA VAL A 184 -10.81 -10.87 4.99
C VAL A 184 -11.15 -11.54 3.66
N VAL A 185 -10.28 -12.44 3.19
CA VAL A 185 -10.48 -13.16 1.92
C VAL A 185 -11.43 -14.36 2.01
N ASN A 186 -11.74 -14.83 3.23
CA ASN A 186 -12.68 -15.93 3.47
C ASN A 186 -14.12 -15.44 3.69
N ALA A 187 -14.34 -14.13 3.77
CA ALA A 187 -15.66 -13.53 4.03
C ALA A 187 -16.44 -13.15 2.76
N ALA A 188 -15.97 -13.58 1.57
CA ALA A 188 -16.54 -13.26 0.27
C ALA A 188 -17.05 -14.51 -0.45
#